data_AF-A0A2W6AMI2-F1
#
_entry.id   AF-A0A2W6AMI2-F1
#
_cell.length_a   1.000
_cell.length_b   1.000
_cell.length_c   1.000
_cell.angle_alpha   90.00
_cell.angle_beta   90.00
_cell.angle_gamma   90.00
#
_symmetry.space_group_name_H-M   'P 1'
#
loop_
_entity.id
_entity.type
_entity.pdbx_description
1 polymer ?
#
loop_
_entity_poly.entity_id
_entity_poly.type
_entity_poly.pdbx_seq_one_letter_code
_entity_poly.pdbx_strand_id
1 'polypeptide(L)'
;TEVILTAPIFIYRLLRDSESSRQLRARMVMRFCALPLVLGVATLFYNYVRFGSPFDFGLARLPGVLAEPWYGHGIFSVRAIPANAWQMLLEPWRRVAHSPWLLPDGFGGSIFFNAPFLFCIFLPRPSRNLAAWIAIALLTSVFWCHGNTGGWQFSYRGAIVMLPWFFLLLLEYTPLRRWQIALICFSIGINTCATFFFLWTNWIQP
;
A
#
# COMPACT_ATOMS: atom_id res chain seq x y z
N THR A 1 -8.34 -6.82 0.26
CA THR A 1 -8.70 -7.81 1.29
C THR A 1 -8.04 -7.51 2.64
N GLU A 2 -6.91 -6.81 2.61
CA GLU A 2 -6.01 -6.44 3.72
C GLU A 2 -6.61 -5.38 4.65
N VAL A 3 -7.50 -4.51 4.15
CA VAL A 3 -8.16 -3.47 4.95
C VAL A 3 -8.98 -4.07 6.11
N ILE A 4 -9.53 -5.27 5.92
CA ILE A 4 -10.26 -6.01 6.97
C ILE A 4 -9.36 -6.26 8.20
N LEU A 5 -8.05 -6.44 8.02
CA LEU A 5 -7.09 -6.62 9.12
C LEU A 5 -7.02 -5.42 10.06
N THR A 6 -7.42 -4.25 9.55
CA THR A 6 -7.45 -3.02 10.34
C THR A 6 -8.82 -2.73 10.95
N ALA A 7 -9.84 -3.53 10.64
CA ALA A 7 -11.18 -3.40 11.21
C ALA A 7 -11.20 -3.51 12.75
N PRO A 8 -10.47 -4.43 13.41
CA PRO A 8 -10.41 -4.47 14.87
C PRO A 8 -9.86 -3.19 15.48
N ILE A 9 -8.87 -2.57 14.84
CA ILE A 9 -8.26 -1.31 15.29
C ILE A 9 -9.27 -0.16 15.16
N PHE A 10 -10.00 -0.11 14.04
CA PHE A 10 -11.04 0.88 13.81
C PHE A 10 -12.20 0.73 14.82
N ILE A 11 -12.69 -0.51 15.02
CA ILE A 11 -13.75 -0.81 15.98
C ILE A 11 -13.29 -0.44 17.39
N TYR A 12 -12.08 -0.79 17.79
CA TYR A 12 -11.53 -0.43 19.11
C TYR A 12 -11.52 1.09 19.33
N ARG A 13 -11.04 1.86 18.34
CA ARG A 13 -11.02 3.32 18.41
C ARG A 13 -12.43 3.91 18.51
N LEU A 14 -13.37 3.40 17.72
CA LEU A 14 -14.76 3.83 17.72
C LEU A 14 -15.49 3.47 19.03
N LEU A 15 -15.16 2.34 19.66
CA LEU A 15 -15.75 1.94 20.94
C LEU A 15 -15.22 2.78 22.10
N ARG A 16 -13.95 3.23 22.03
CA ARG A 16 -13.33 4.09 23.04
C ARG A 16 -13.74 5.55 22.96
N ASP A 17 -14.38 5.97 21.88
CA ASP A 17 -14.92 7.32 21.76
C ASP A 17 -16.02 7.53 22.80
N SER A 18 -15.73 8.35 23.81
CA SER A 18 -16.62 8.62 24.95
C SER A 18 -17.72 9.63 24.64
N GLU A 19 -17.54 10.41 23.57
CA GLU A 19 -18.47 11.47 23.16
C GLU A 19 -19.73 10.89 22.49
N SER A 20 -19.63 9.70 21.89
CA SER A 20 -20.69 9.12 21.07
C SER A 20 -21.62 8.15 21.82
N SER A 21 -22.93 8.35 21.64
CA SER A 21 -23.97 7.43 22.15
C SER A 21 -23.76 5.99 21.67
N ARG A 22 -24.09 5.01 22.52
CA ARG A 22 -23.94 3.57 22.20
C ARG A 22 -24.66 3.18 20.91
N GLN A 23 -25.84 3.77 20.64
CA GLN A 23 -26.59 3.52 19.41
C GLN A 23 -25.88 4.11 18.17
N LEU A 24 -25.25 5.27 18.31
CA LEU A 24 -24.48 5.91 17.24
C LEU A 24 -23.24 5.08 16.89
N ARG A 25 -22.49 4.63 17.91
CA ARG A 25 -21.34 3.73 17.73
C ARG A 25 -21.72 2.43 17.02
N ALA A 26 -22.81 1.79 17.45
CA ALA A 26 -23.31 0.58 16.79
C ALA A 26 -23.67 0.82 15.31
N ARG A 27 -24.34 1.93 15.00
CA ARG A 27 -24.66 2.30 13.61
C ARG A 27 -23.40 2.57 12.78
N MET A 28 -22.38 3.22 13.36
CA MET A 28 -21.11 3.50 12.69
C MET A 28 -20.33 2.22 12.41
N VAL A 29 -20.22 1.30 13.38
CA VAL A 29 -19.61 -0.03 13.18
C VAL A 29 -20.35 -0.80 12.09
N MET A 30 -21.68 -0.87 12.18
CA MET A 30 -22.50 -1.57 11.19
C MET A 30 -22.30 -1.02 9.79
N ARG A 31 -22.32 0.31 9.62
CA ARG A 31 -22.08 0.95 8.31
C ARG A 31 -20.66 0.70 7.80
N PHE A 32 -19.66 0.80 8.68
CA PHE A 32 -18.27 0.56 8.33
C PHE A 32 -18.02 -0.88 7.88
N CYS A 33 -18.65 -1.86 8.53
CA CYS A 33 -18.50 -3.27 8.16
C CYS A 33 -19.41 -3.69 6.99
N ALA A 34 -20.59 -3.10 6.85
CA ALA A 34 -21.56 -3.48 5.83
C ALA A 34 -21.01 -3.28 4.41
N LEU A 35 -20.41 -2.12 4.13
CA LEU A 35 -19.93 -1.83 2.78
C LEU A 35 -18.78 -2.77 2.34
N PRO A 36 -17.68 -2.95 3.10
CA PRO A 36 -16.63 -3.92 2.75
C PRO A 36 -17.14 -5.35 2.68
N LEU A 37 -18.09 -5.75 3.53
CA LEU A 37 -18.68 -7.08 3.50
C LEU A 37 -19.47 -7.30 2.20
N VAL A 38 -20.35 -6.36 1.83
CA VAL A 38 -21.13 -6.45 0.59
C VAL A 38 -20.20 -6.49 -0.63
N LEU A 39 -19.18 -5.63 -0.68
CA LEU A 39 -18.19 -5.64 -1.75
C LEU A 39 -17.37 -6.92 -1.79
N GLY A 40 -17.00 -7.47 -0.63
CA GLY A 40 -16.29 -8.74 -0.52
C GLY A 40 -17.13 -9.90 -1.04
N VAL A 41 -18.38 -10.02 -0.61
CA VAL A 41 -19.31 -11.06 -1.08
C VAL A 41 -19.57 -10.92 -2.58
N ALA A 42 -19.80 -9.70 -3.07
CA ALA A 42 -19.98 -9.43 -4.50
C ALA A 42 -18.74 -9.85 -5.31
N THR A 43 -17.53 -9.62 -4.78
CA THR A 43 -16.28 -10.06 -5.42
C THR A 43 -16.16 -11.58 -5.46
N LEU A 44 -16.48 -12.28 -4.36
CA LEU A 44 -16.47 -13.74 -4.31
C LEU A 44 -17.49 -14.35 -5.28
N PHE A 45 -18.70 -13.76 -5.35
CA PHE A 45 -19.72 -14.19 -6.30
C PHE A 45 -19.29 -13.95 -7.74
N TYR A 46 -18.72 -12.78 -8.04
CA TYR A 46 -18.15 -12.47 -9.35
C TYR A 46 -17.07 -13.47 -9.76
N ASN A 47 -16.15 -13.80 -8.85
CA ASN A 47 -15.11 -14.81 -9.09
C ASN A 47 -15.69 -16.20 -9.33
N TYR A 48 -16.72 -16.60 -8.58
CA TYR A 48 -17.41 -17.87 -8.79
C TYR A 48 -18.04 -17.95 -10.19
N VAL A 49 -18.75 -16.91 -10.63
CA VAL A 49 -19.37 -16.86 -11.97
C VAL A 49 -18.31 -16.91 -13.07
N ARG A 50 -17.17 -16.23 -12.88
CA ARG A 50 -16.10 -16.12 -13.88
C ARG A 50 -15.18 -17.34 -13.95
N PHE A 51 -14.86 -17.94 -12.81
CA PHE A 51 -13.80 -18.94 -12.68
C PHE A 51 -14.27 -20.30 -12.15
N GLY A 52 -15.54 -20.41 -11.73
CA GLY A 52 -16.11 -21.60 -11.10
C GLY A 52 -15.71 -21.78 -9.63
N SER A 53 -14.94 -20.85 -9.06
CA SER A 53 -14.50 -20.88 -7.66
C SER A 53 -14.50 -19.46 -7.08
N PRO A 54 -15.10 -19.22 -5.89
CA PRO A 54 -15.13 -17.89 -5.28
C PRO A 54 -13.74 -17.41 -4.84
N PHE A 55 -12.81 -18.32 -4.57
CA PHE A 55 -11.46 -18.02 -4.09
C PHE A 55 -10.42 -17.97 -5.21
N ASP A 56 -10.85 -18.15 -6.46
CA ASP A 56 -9.97 -18.00 -7.61
C ASP A 56 -9.99 -16.55 -8.09
N PHE A 57 -8.85 -15.87 -7.97
CA PHE A 57 -8.69 -14.47 -8.40
C PHE A 57 -8.07 -14.36 -9.80
N GLY A 58 -7.88 -15.48 -10.51
CA GLY A 58 -7.39 -15.52 -11.89
C GLY A 58 -5.88 -15.34 -12.06
N LEU A 59 -5.13 -14.94 -11.02
CA LEU A 59 -3.67 -14.76 -11.11
C LEU A 59 -2.96 -16.06 -11.51
N ALA A 60 -3.36 -17.18 -10.91
CA ALA A 60 -2.83 -18.51 -11.20
C ALA A 60 -3.19 -19.03 -12.60
N ARG A 61 -4.12 -18.38 -13.30
CA ARG A 61 -4.57 -18.78 -14.65
C ARG A 61 -3.80 -18.09 -15.77
N LEU A 62 -3.01 -17.05 -15.44
CA LEU A 62 -2.17 -16.37 -16.41
C LEU A 62 -1.04 -17.33 -16.86
N PRO A 63 -0.87 -17.58 -18.17
CA PRO A 63 0.17 -18.48 -18.66
C PRO A 63 1.55 -18.01 -18.21
N GLY A 64 2.35 -18.91 -17.65
CA GLY A 64 3.73 -18.61 -17.23
C GLY A 64 3.86 -17.85 -15.91
N VAL A 65 2.79 -17.22 -15.39
CA VAL A 65 2.90 -16.39 -14.17
C VAL A 65 3.40 -17.18 -12.98
N LEU A 66 2.89 -18.39 -12.72
CA LEU A 66 3.38 -19.19 -11.60
C LEU A 66 4.80 -19.76 -11.81
N ALA A 67 5.33 -19.72 -13.03
CA ALA A 67 6.69 -20.16 -13.34
C ALA A 67 7.73 -19.05 -13.10
N GLU A 68 7.29 -17.82 -12.84
CA GLU A 68 8.20 -16.71 -12.58
C GLU A 68 9.02 -16.91 -11.30
N PRO A 69 10.29 -16.45 -11.25
CA PRO A 69 11.21 -16.74 -10.15
C PRO A 69 10.68 -16.33 -8.76
N TRP A 70 9.94 -15.23 -8.70
CA TRP A 70 9.37 -14.67 -7.47
C TRP A 70 8.17 -15.46 -6.91
N TYR A 71 7.57 -16.36 -7.69
CA TYR A 71 6.52 -17.27 -7.22
C TYR A 71 7.03 -18.68 -6.93
N GLY A 72 8.35 -18.91 -6.93
CA GLY A 72 8.96 -20.21 -6.63
C GLY A 72 8.62 -20.78 -5.24
N HIS A 73 8.05 -19.97 -4.34
CA HIS A 73 7.56 -20.39 -3.02
C HIS A 73 6.05 -20.16 -2.83
N GLY A 74 5.31 -20.02 -3.93
CA GLY A 74 3.89 -19.66 -3.94
C GLY A 74 3.65 -18.16 -3.95
N ILE A 75 2.40 -17.77 -4.18
CA ILE A 75 1.95 -16.36 -4.23
C ILE A 75 2.12 -15.67 -2.87
N PHE A 76 2.01 -16.43 -1.77
CA PHE A 76 2.20 -15.93 -0.42
C PHE A 76 3.27 -16.76 0.29
N SER A 77 4.39 -16.13 0.62
CA SER A 77 5.54 -16.75 1.26
C SER A 77 6.28 -15.74 2.15
N VAL A 78 6.59 -16.16 3.37
CA VAL A 78 7.47 -15.39 4.28
C VAL A 78 8.88 -15.18 3.71
N ARG A 79 9.30 -16.03 2.76
CA ARG A 79 10.60 -15.91 2.08
C ARG A 79 10.65 -14.68 1.16
N ALA A 80 9.51 -14.11 0.78
CA ALA A 80 9.44 -12.88 0.01
C ALA A 80 9.75 -11.62 0.84
N ILE A 81 9.69 -11.71 2.18
CA ILE A 81 9.82 -10.54 3.07
C ILE A 81 11.14 -9.78 2.86
N PRO A 82 12.33 -10.40 2.84
CA PRO A 82 13.58 -9.64 2.73
C PRO A 82 13.67 -8.87 1.41
N ALA A 83 13.28 -9.51 0.30
CA ALA A 83 13.29 -8.88 -1.02
C ALA A 83 12.28 -7.72 -1.08
N ASN A 84 11.03 -7.96 -0.67
CA ASN A 84 10.00 -6.92 -0.62
C ASN A 84 10.38 -5.75 0.32
N ALA A 85 11.02 -6.02 1.45
CA ALA A 85 11.45 -5.00 2.38
C ALA A 85 12.59 -4.15 1.79
N TRP A 86 13.59 -4.78 1.18
CA TRP A 86 14.67 -4.08 0.48
C TRP A 86 14.11 -3.15 -0.60
N GLN A 87 13.28 -3.70 -1.48
CA GLN A 87 12.74 -2.96 -2.60
C GLN A 87 11.77 -1.84 -2.13
N MET A 88 10.94 -2.08 -1.10
CA MET A 88 10.00 -1.08 -0.56
C MET A 88 10.70 0.06 0.18
N LEU A 89 11.74 -0.26 0.96
CA LEU A 89 12.32 0.72 1.87
C LEU A 89 13.53 1.43 1.25
N LEU A 90 14.33 0.73 0.43
CA LEU A 90 15.70 1.16 0.11
C LEU A 90 16.01 1.26 -1.38
N GLU A 91 15.38 0.45 -2.23
CA GLU A 91 15.73 0.42 -3.66
C GLU A 91 15.44 1.77 -4.36
N PRO A 92 16.45 2.44 -4.92
CA PRO A 92 16.25 3.69 -5.66
C PRO A 92 15.74 3.40 -7.08
N TRP A 93 15.52 4.46 -7.85
CA TRP A 93 15.38 4.33 -9.31
C TRP A 93 16.67 3.81 -9.95
N ARG A 94 16.52 3.06 -11.04
CA ARG A 94 17.62 2.47 -11.79
C ARG A 94 18.45 3.57 -12.43
N ARG A 95 19.78 3.50 -12.28
CA ARG A 95 20.70 4.39 -13.00
C ARG A 95 20.99 3.85 -14.39
N VAL A 96 21.02 4.75 -15.38
CA VAL A 96 21.34 4.43 -16.77
C VAL A 96 22.48 5.33 -17.27
N ALA A 97 23.27 4.82 -18.23
CA ALA A 97 24.48 5.51 -18.70
C ALA A 97 24.20 6.78 -19.52
N HIS A 98 23.00 6.88 -20.09
CA HIS A 98 22.59 8.00 -20.95
C HIS A 98 21.41 8.74 -20.31
N SER A 99 21.19 9.99 -20.73
CA SER A 99 20.04 10.80 -20.28
C SER A 99 18.73 10.01 -20.48
N PRO A 100 17.84 9.93 -19.46
CA PRO A 100 17.73 10.80 -18.28
C PRO A 100 18.53 10.35 -17.03
N TRP A 101 19.47 9.42 -17.15
CA TRP A 101 20.35 8.88 -16.09
C TRP A 101 19.68 8.17 -14.91
N LEU A 102 18.41 8.45 -14.63
CA LEU A 102 17.58 7.82 -13.60
C LEU A 102 16.24 7.46 -14.22
N LEU A 103 15.93 6.17 -14.20
CA LEU A 103 14.66 5.64 -14.69
C LEU A 103 13.95 4.88 -13.58
N PRO A 104 12.63 5.07 -13.46
CA PRO A 104 11.85 4.24 -12.58
C PRO A 104 11.90 2.77 -13.03
N ASP A 105 11.86 1.87 -12.05
CA ASP A 105 11.88 0.43 -12.29
C ASP A 105 10.49 -0.18 -12.06
N GLY A 106 10.16 -1.21 -12.85
CA GLY A 106 8.87 -1.89 -12.79
C GLY A 106 8.69 -2.78 -11.56
N PHE A 107 9.75 -3.06 -10.80
CA PHE A 107 9.69 -3.93 -9.63
C PHE A 107 10.10 -3.23 -8.34
N GLY A 108 10.37 -1.92 -8.40
CA GLY A 108 11.04 -1.20 -7.33
C GLY A 108 10.64 0.27 -7.20
N GLY A 109 11.54 1.02 -6.56
CA GLY A 109 11.32 2.42 -6.22
C GLY A 109 10.75 2.57 -4.82
N SER A 110 11.67 2.67 -3.86
CA SER A 110 11.41 2.88 -2.44
C SER A 110 10.27 3.85 -2.20
N ILE A 111 9.35 3.48 -1.31
CA ILE A 111 8.24 4.33 -0.90
C ILE A 111 8.76 5.65 -0.31
N PHE A 112 9.93 5.63 0.34
CA PHE A 112 10.53 6.84 0.90
C PHE A 112 11.25 7.68 -0.15
N PHE A 113 11.74 7.08 -1.23
CA PHE A 113 12.30 7.82 -2.36
C PHE A 113 11.20 8.52 -3.17
N ASN A 114 10.08 7.83 -3.39
CA ASN A 114 8.96 8.36 -4.20
C ASN A 114 7.96 9.18 -3.39
N ALA A 115 7.89 8.97 -2.08
CA ALA A 115 7.06 9.74 -1.16
C ALA A 115 7.85 10.17 0.09
N PRO A 116 8.91 10.99 -0.05
CA PRO A 116 9.74 11.40 1.08
C PRO A 116 9.00 12.19 2.15
N PHE A 117 7.80 12.73 1.88
CA PHE A 117 6.95 13.29 2.95
C PHE A 117 6.64 12.25 4.03
N LEU A 118 6.67 10.95 3.71
CA LEU A 118 6.49 9.88 4.67
C LEU A 118 7.58 9.84 5.74
N PHE A 119 8.76 10.43 5.54
CA PHE A 119 9.72 10.59 6.65
C PHE A 119 9.17 11.43 7.79
N CYS A 120 8.20 12.31 7.52
CA CYS A 120 7.50 13.06 8.56
C CYS A 120 6.71 12.13 9.49
N ILE A 121 6.43 10.88 9.11
CA ILE A 121 5.80 9.91 10.02
C ILE A 121 6.71 9.54 11.20
N PHE A 122 8.02 9.83 11.17
CA PHE A 122 8.95 9.48 12.25
C PHE A 122 9.32 10.65 13.17
N LEU A 123 8.83 11.85 12.88
CA LEU A 123 9.11 13.01 13.71
C LEU A 123 8.56 12.84 15.15
N PRO A 124 9.07 13.60 16.15
CA PRO A 124 8.52 13.61 17.51
C PRO A 124 7.07 14.10 17.53
N ARG A 125 6.19 13.40 18.25
CA ARG A 125 4.74 13.70 18.31
C ARG A 125 4.25 13.94 19.73
N PRO A 126 3.21 14.78 19.88
CA PRO A 126 2.50 14.91 21.15
C PRO A 126 1.76 13.61 21.52
N SER A 127 1.26 12.85 20.54
CA SER A 127 0.57 11.58 20.77
C SER A 127 1.36 10.40 20.20
N ARG A 128 1.39 9.29 20.95
CA ARG A 128 1.83 8.00 20.42
C ARG A 128 0.61 7.26 19.89
N ASN A 129 0.19 7.58 18.67
CA ASN A 129 -0.92 6.89 18.01
C ASN A 129 -0.52 5.45 17.64
N LEU A 130 -0.40 4.60 18.66
CA LEU A 130 0.05 3.21 18.56
C LEU A 130 -0.85 2.38 17.65
N ALA A 131 -2.15 2.69 17.64
CA ALA A 131 -3.12 2.05 16.75
C ALA A 131 -2.74 2.20 15.27
N ALA A 132 -2.34 3.41 14.84
CA ALA A 132 -1.91 3.63 13.47
C ALA A 132 -0.60 2.91 13.14
N TRP A 133 0.36 2.91 14.08
CA TRP A 133 1.60 2.16 13.92
C TRP A 133 1.38 0.65 13.81
N ILE A 134 0.53 0.08 14.67
CA ILE A 134 0.18 -1.34 14.61
C ILE A 134 -0.52 -1.67 13.29
N ALA A 135 -1.42 -0.81 12.81
CA ALA A 135 -2.08 -1.01 11.53
C ALA A 135 -1.08 -1.00 10.36
N ILE A 136 -0.17 -0.02 10.32
CA ILE A 136 0.89 0.06 9.31
C ILE A 136 1.78 -1.19 9.37
N ALA A 137 2.23 -1.59 10.55
CA ALA A 137 3.07 -2.77 10.73
C ALA A 137 2.36 -4.04 10.23
N LEU A 138 1.11 -4.26 10.66
CA LEU A 138 0.32 -5.44 10.27
C LEU A 138 0.08 -5.50 8.75
N LEU A 139 -0.33 -4.38 8.16
CA LEU A 139 -0.53 -4.28 6.71
C LEU A 139 0.78 -4.51 5.95
N THR A 140 1.89 -3.94 6.45
CA THR A 140 3.22 -4.12 5.84
C THR A 140 3.67 -5.57 5.91
N SER A 141 3.48 -6.25 7.05
CA SER A 141 3.85 -7.66 7.20
C SER A 141 3.12 -8.55 6.20
N VAL A 142 1.81 -8.37 6.05
CA VAL A 142 1.03 -9.15 5.06
C VAL A 142 1.43 -8.78 3.64
N PHE A 143 1.67 -7.49 3.37
CA PHE A 143 2.11 -7.03 2.06
C PHE A 143 3.48 -7.61 1.66
N TRP A 144 4.42 -7.72 2.60
CA TRP A 144 5.74 -8.30 2.36
C TRP A 144 5.75 -9.81 2.21
N CYS A 145 4.71 -10.51 2.67
CA CYS A 145 4.57 -11.94 2.44
C CYS A 145 4.04 -12.26 1.03
N HIS A 146 3.49 -11.29 0.30
CA HIS A 146 2.99 -11.54 -1.05
C HIS A 146 4.14 -11.47 -2.07
N GLY A 147 4.11 -12.29 -3.11
CA GLY A 147 5.05 -12.29 -4.25
C GLY A 147 4.88 -11.05 -5.12
N ASN A 148 5.12 -9.88 -4.52
CA ASN A 148 4.91 -8.54 -5.09
C ASN A 148 6.09 -8.05 -5.92
N THR A 149 7.27 -8.68 -5.78
CA THR A 149 8.48 -8.40 -6.56
C THR A 149 8.36 -8.79 -8.03
N GLY A 150 7.17 -9.14 -8.49
CA GLY A 150 6.92 -9.89 -9.70
C GLY A 150 5.74 -9.45 -10.56
N GLY A 151 4.95 -8.50 -10.06
CA GLY A 151 4.04 -7.74 -10.90
C GLY A 151 4.69 -6.42 -11.27
N TRP A 152 4.54 -5.99 -12.51
CA TRP A 152 4.99 -4.68 -12.93
C TRP A 152 4.20 -3.59 -12.16
N GLN A 153 4.86 -2.94 -11.20
CA GLN A 153 4.28 -1.95 -10.32
C GLN A 153 5.27 -0.84 -10.00
N PHE A 154 4.82 0.39 -10.15
CA PHE A 154 5.61 1.55 -9.78
C PHE A 154 5.41 1.92 -8.31
N SER A 155 6.52 2.24 -7.62
CA SER A 155 6.52 2.90 -6.29
C SER A 155 5.62 2.27 -5.24
N TYR A 156 5.60 0.94 -5.17
CA TYR A 156 4.82 0.23 -4.15
C TYR A 156 3.36 0.67 -4.12
N ARG A 157 2.73 0.82 -5.30
CA ARG A 157 1.31 1.19 -5.45
C ARG A 157 0.39 0.45 -4.46
N GLY A 158 0.66 -0.83 -4.22
CA GLY A 158 -0.11 -1.64 -3.26
C GLY A 158 -0.11 -1.11 -1.82
N ALA A 159 0.90 -0.33 -1.41
CA ALA A 159 0.97 0.36 -0.13
C ALA A 159 -0.10 1.46 0.04
N ILE A 160 -0.89 1.75 -1.00
CA ILE A 160 -2.04 2.67 -0.90
C ILE A 160 -3.01 2.31 0.23
N VAL A 161 -3.10 1.02 0.56
CA VAL A 161 -3.91 0.51 1.69
C VAL A 161 -3.45 1.06 3.05
N MET A 162 -2.21 1.53 3.15
CA MET A 162 -1.62 2.11 4.37
C MET A 162 -1.82 3.63 4.46
N LEU A 163 -2.17 4.31 3.36
CA LEU A 163 -2.30 5.77 3.33
C LEU A 163 -3.22 6.35 4.42
N PRO A 164 -4.40 5.78 4.73
CA PRO A 164 -5.26 6.32 5.79
C PRO A 164 -4.52 6.41 7.14
N TRP A 165 -3.69 5.40 7.44
CA TRP A 165 -2.92 5.34 8.68
C TRP A 165 -1.73 6.28 8.66
N PHE A 166 -1.05 6.44 7.52
CA PHE A 166 -0.03 7.47 7.35
C PHE A 166 -0.61 8.87 7.53
N PHE A 167 -1.77 9.16 6.94
CA PHE A 167 -2.41 10.47 7.10
C PHE A 167 -2.85 10.75 8.52
N LEU A 168 -3.38 9.76 9.25
CA LEU A 168 -3.68 9.92 10.67
C LEU A 168 -2.43 10.34 11.48
N LEU A 169 -1.26 9.78 11.17
CA LEU A 169 0.00 10.18 11.81
C LEU A 169 0.49 11.55 11.33
N LEU A 170 0.27 11.92 10.07
CA LEU A 170 0.73 13.19 9.50
C LEU A 170 -0.13 14.39 9.91
N LEU A 171 -1.43 14.19 10.13
CA LEU A 171 -2.36 15.24 10.56
C LEU A 171 -2.04 15.80 11.95
N GLU A 172 -1.27 15.07 12.78
CA GLU A 172 -0.77 15.58 14.06
C GLU A 172 0.25 16.74 13.92
N TYR A 173 0.69 17.06 12.69
CA TYR A 173 1.68 18.11 12.39
C TYR A 173 1.10 19.38 11.76
N THR A 174 -0.16 19.70 12.00
CA THR A 174 -0.72 20.97 11.52
C THR A 174 -0.34 22.14 12.44
N PRO A 175 0.14 23.29 11.90
CA PRO A 175 0.34 23.60 10.48
C PRO A 175 1.65 23.04 9.91
N LEU A 176 1.64 22.71 8.61
CA LEU A 176 2.80 22.17 7.90
C LEU A 176 3.93 23.22 7.75
N ARG A 177 5.17 22.79 7.94
CA ARG A 177 6.37 23.58 7.70
C ARG A 177 6.72 23.62 6.21
N ARG A 178 7.41 24.68 5.76
CA ARG A 178 7.81 24.86 4.34
C ARG A 178 8.58 23.67 3.76
N TRP A 179 9.48 23.06 4.54
CA TRP A 179 10.24 21.89 4.08
C TRP A 179 9.35 20.65 3.92
N GLN A 180 8.29 20.49 4.73
CA GLN A 180 7.34 19.36 4.59
C GLN A 180 6.53 19.53 3.30
N ILE A 181 6.13 20.77 2.99
CA ILE A 181 5.48 21.10 1.71
C ILE A 181 6.43 20.79 0.55
N ALA A 182 7.71 21.15 0.65
CA ALA A 182 8.71 20.81 -0.37
C ALA A 182 8.81 19.30 -0.60
N LEU A 183 8.78 18.47 0.45
CA LEU A 183 8.77 17.00 0.31
C LEU A 183 7.49 16.50 -0.36
N ILE A 184 6.33 17.07 -0.06
CA ILE A 184 5.07 16.74 -0.72
C ILE A 184 5.14 17.10 -2.22
N CYS A 185 5.57 18.33 -2.54
CA CYS A 185 5.74 18.77 -3.93
C CYS A 185 6.73 17.88 -4.69
N PHE A 186 7.86 17.52 -4.06
CA PHE A 186 8.82 16.58 -4.63
C PHE A 186 8.16 15.22 -4.91
N SER A 187 7.39 14.69 -3.96
CA SER A 187 6.68 13.41 -4.10
C SER A 187 5.70 13.43 -5.28
N ILE A 188 4.96 14.53 -5.45
CA ILE A 188 4.07 14.71 -6.60
C ILE A 188 4.88 14.77 -7.90
N GLY A 189 5.97 15.55 -7.92
CA GLY A 189 6.83 15.71 -9.08
C GLY A 189 7.45 14.39 -9.54
N ILE A 190 8.06 13.63 -8.64
CA ILE A 190 8.74 12.37 -8.97
C ILE A 190 7.75 11.30 -9.48
N ASN A 191 6.56 11.19 -8.88
CA ASN A 191 5.52 10.28 -9.38
C ASN A 191 4.94 10.73 -10.72
N THR A 192 4.84 12.04 -10.95
CA THR A 192 4.42 12.60 -12.25
C THR A 192 5.45 12.28 -13.32
N CYS A 193 6.74 12.45 -13.04
CA CYS A 193 7.82 12.08 -13.96
C CYS A 193 7.81 10.58 -14.29
N ALA A 194 7.63 9.71 -13.30
CA ALA A 194 7.53 8.28 -13.55
C ALA A 194 6.32 7.91 -14.41
N THR A 195 5.17 8.53 -14.15
CA THR A 195 3.96 8.36 -14.96
C THR A 195 4.18 8.85 -16.40
N PHE A 196 4.88 9.97 -16.58
CA PHE A 196 5.26 10.47 -17.89
C PHE A 196 6.17 9.48 -18.63
N PHE A 197 7.24 8.98 -18.00
CA PHE A 197 8.11 8.00 -18.61
C PHE A 197 7.37 6.71 -19.01
N PHE A 198 6.46 6.25 -18.17
CA PHE A 198 5.68 5.04 -18.46
C PHE A 198 4.69 5.22 -19.62
N LEU A 199 3.94 6.32 -19.66
CA LEU A 199 2.85 6.51 -20.63
C LEU A 199 3.32 7.12 -21.96
N TRP A 200 4.36 7.95 -21.94
CA TRP A 200 4.72 8.80 -23.07
C TRP A 200 6.11 8.53 -23.64
N THR A 201 6.82 7.52 -23.12
CA THR A 201 8.16 7.18 -23.61
C THR A 201 8.37 5.67 -23.72
N ASN A 202 9.42 5.28 -24.45
CA ASN A 202 9.81 3.88 -24.61
C ASN A 202 10.86 3.43 -23.59
N TRP A 203 11.14 4.24 -22.56
CA TRP A 203 12.19 3.95 -21.58
C TRP A 203 11.80 2.87 -20.58
N ILE A 204 10.50 2.64 -20.40
CA ILE A 204 9.96 1.70 -19.41
C ILE A 204 8.78 0.98 -20.06
N GLN A 205 8.84 -0.36 -20.16
CA GLN A 205 7.82 -1.21 -20.78
C GLN A 205 7.67 -2.51 -19.98
N PRO A 206 6.42 -2.99 -19.77
CA PRO A 206 6.12 -4.23 -19.05
C PRO A 206 6.63 -5.49 -19.75
#